data_AF-A0A286SCX4-F1
#
_entry.id   AF-A0A286SCX4-F1
#
_cell.length_a   1.000
_cell.length_b   1.000
_cell.length_c   1.000
_cell.angle_alpha   90.00
_cell.angle_beta   90.00
_cell.angle_gamma   90.00
#
_symmetry.space_group_name_H-M   'P 1'
#
loop_
_entity.id
_entity.type
_entity.pdbx_description
1 polymer ?
#
loop_
_entity_poly.entity_id
_entity_poly.type
_entity_poly.pdbx_seq_one_letter_code
_entity_poly.pdbx_strand_id
1 'polypeptide(L)'
;DIIRGRDMFLGKNESEIKRKEKLRGNLEQIFKKFKVKYPDLKDLQIDDIREYWWALNRNDVWKALTCSAPRDAQYFIKSSVRDQTFSNDYCGHYKNGDPLTNLDYVPQFLRWFEEWSEEFCRIKKIKLKNVKDACRDDTKALYCGRNGYDCTKINRNENLPRGSKCTNCWAKCNLYESWLHNQQEEFKKQKEKYEKEILKYKSNKKISGSNINNKYYEEFYKILKNNEYGNIDNFLKLLNEGKYCKNQKTEEENIDFKKTGDKEGTFYRSKYCQVCPFCGVECSDNKCTPKQEIYPSCENNKAYVPPRDAEATIINVLYSGDEQGDITKKLSEFCSNENRENGENYQKWQCYYVDSDNNKCKMEKKHGNNTMKEIITEFHNFLELWVIYLL
;
A
#
# COMPACT_ATOMS: atom_id res chain seq x y z
N ASP A 1 -5.38 25.85 10.18
CA ASP A 1 -5.95 25.13 11.35
C ASP A 1 -5.29 25.42 12.68
N ILE A 2 -3.95 25.46 12.80
CA ILE A 2 -3.27 25.74 14.08
C ILE A 2 -3.75 27.06 14.72
N ILE A 3 -3.70 28.17 13.98
CA ILE A 3 -4.15 29.49 14.45
C ILE A 3 -5.62 29.45 14.91
N ARG A 4 -6.44 28.77 14.10
CA ARG A 4 -7.88 28.57 14.30
C ARG A 4 -8.24 27.55 15.39
N GLY A 5 -7.27 26.90 16.02
CA GLY A 5 -7.53 25.87 17.04
C GLY A 5 -8.13 24.57 16.49
N ARG A 6 -8.08 24.33 15.17
CA ARG A 6 -8.68 23.16 14.50
C ARG A 6 -7.71 22.04 14.17
N ASP A 7 -6.43 22.27 14.43
CA ASP A 7 -5.38 21.28 14.15
C ASP A 7 -5.62 20.02 15.01
N MET A 8 -5.69 18.86 14.38
CA MET A 8 -5.91 17.58 15.05
C MET A 8 -4.62 16.96 15.58
N PHE A 9 -3.45 17.43 15.12
CA PHE A 9 -2.17 16.85 15.53
C PHE A 9 -1.78 17.32 16.93
N LEU A 10 -1.76 16.38 17.89
CA LEU A 10 -1.38 16.64 19.28
C LEU A 10 0.12 16.45 19.53
N GLY A 11 0.82 15.66 18.71
CA GLY A 11 2.21 15.26 18.95
C GLY A 11 2.35 13.73 18.98
N LYS A 12 3.55 13.22 18.68
CA LYS A 12 3.84 11.77 18.66
C LYS A 12 4.36 11.23 19.99
N ASN A 13 4.91 12.12 20.82
CA ASN A 13 5.48 11.80 22.12
C ASN A 13 5.14 12.91 23.13
N GLU A 14 5.40 12.66 24.40
CA GLU A 14 5.05 13.57 25.50
C GLU A 14 5.66 14.98 25.35
N SER A 15 6.89 15.06 24.84
CA SER A 15 7.57 16.34 24.62
C SER A 15 6.89 17.18 23.53
N GLU A 16 6.53 16.55 22.41
CA GLU A 16 5.78 17.21 21.34
C GLU A 16 4.39 17.64 21.81
N ILE A 17 3.71 16.79 22.60
CA ILE A 17 2.40 17.08 23.18
C ILE A 17 2.46 18.33 24.06
N LYS A 18 3.37 18.37 25.03
CA LYS A 18 3.58 19.53 25.90
C LYS A 18 3.87 20.80 25.10
N ARG A 19 4.69 20.71 24.05
CA ARG A 19 5.00 21.85 23.16
C ARG A 19 3.76 22.35 22.41
N LYS A 20 2.94 21.43 21.89
CA LYS A 20 1.71 21.75 21.16
C LYS A 20 0.63 22.34 22.07
N GLU A 21 0.48 21.81 23.28
CA GLU A 21 -0.42 22.37 24.31
C GLU A 21 -0.02 23.79 24.68
N LYS A 22 1.27 24.03 24.94
CA LYS A 22 1.78 25.37 25.23
C LYS A 22 1.51 26.34 24.08
N LEU A 23 1.73 25.92 22.83
CA LEU A 23 1.42 26.74 21.65
C LEU A 23 -0.08 27.09 21.59
N ARG A 24 -0.97 26.10 21.80
CA ARG A 24 -2.42 26.32 21.79
C ARG A 24 -2.86 27.29 22.89
N GLY A 25 -2.32 27.13 24.10
CA GLY A 25 -2.57 28.04 25.23
C GLY A 25 -2.08 29.46 24.96
N ASN A 26 -0.90 29.62 24.38
CA ASN A 26 -0.37 30.93 24.00
C ASN A 26 -1.25 31.62 22.94
N LEU A 27 -1.69 30.89 21.92
CA LEU A 27 -2.60 31.42 20.91
C LEU A 27 -3.92 31.86 21.55
N GLU A 28 -4.49 31.04 22.44
CA GLU A 28 -5.71 31.41 23.17
C GLU A 28 -5.56 32.69 23.98
N GLN A 29 -4.44 32.86 24.69
CA GLN A 29 -4.14 34.07 25.44
C GLN A 29 -4.04 35.31 24.54
N ILE A 30 -3.46 35.19 23.34
CA ILE A 30 -3.38 36.29 22.37
C ILE A 30 -4.79 36.74 21.96
N PHE A 31 -5.67 35.82 21.59
CA PHE A 31 -7.04 36.17 21.19
C PHE A 31 -7.90 36.67 22.35
N LYS A 32 -7.66 36.20 23.59
CA LYS A 32 -8.25 36.79 24.80
C LYS A 32 -7.85 38.25 24.99
N LYS A 33 -6.59 38.61 24.70
CA LYS A 33 -6.14 40.02 24.75
C LYS A 33 -6.84 40.87 23.69
N PHE A 34 -7.07 40.36 22.48
CA PHE A 34 -7.86 41.08 21.47
C PHE A 34 -9.29 41.33 21.95
N LYS A 35 -9.92 40.31 22.55
CA LYS A 35 -11.27 40.43 23.09
C LYS A 35 -11.39 41.50 24.19
N VAL A 36 -10.36 41.67 25.02
CA VAL A 36 -10.32 42.74 26.04
C VAL A 36 -10.07 44.12 25.42
N LYS A 37 -9.20 44.19 24.39
CA LYS A 37 -8.81 45.46 23.76
C LYS A 37 -9.89 46.05 22.86
N TYR A 38 -10.66 45.23 22.17
CA TYR A 38 -11.64 45.65 21.18
C TYR A 38 -13.07 45.36 21.68
N PRO A 39 -13.84 46.40 22.07
CA PRO A 39 -15.19 46.23 22.63
C PRO A 39 -16.15 45.45 21.73
N ASP A 40 -16.04 45.60 20.41
CA ASP A 40 -16.91 44.92 19.43
C ASP A 40 -16.73 43.38 19.44
N LEU A 41 -15.63 42.87 20.02
CA LEU A 41 -15.36 41.44 20.14
C LEU A 41 -15.86 40.83 21.46
N LYS A 42 -16.40 41.65 22.38
CA LYS A 42 -16.74 41.23 23.76
C LYS A 42 -17.73 40.07 23.82
N ASP A 43 -18.68 40.01 22.89
CA ASP A 43 -19.73 38.99 22.89
C ASP A 43 -19.39 37.78 21.99
N LEU A 44 -18.28 37.85 21.23
CA LEU A 44 -17.86 36.76 20.34
C LEU A 44 -17.12 35.65 21.08
N GLN A 45 -17.28 34.41 20.63
CA GLN A 45 -16.47 33.30 21.13
C GLN A 45 -15.03 33.42 20.61
N ILE A 46 -14.06 32.93 21.38
CA ILE A 46 -12.64 32.99 21.00
C ILE A 46 -12.40 32.29 19.65
N ASP A 47 -13.08 31.18 19.40
CA ASP A 47 -12.95 30.44 18.15
C ASP A 47 -13.45 31.24 16.94
N ASP A 48 -14.54 31.99 17.08
CA ASP A 48 -15.05 32.85 16.00
C ASP A 48 -14.08 34.01 15.70
N ILE A 49 -13.48 34.61 16.75
CA ILE A 49 -12.47 35.64 16.59
C ILE A 49 -11.26 35.10 15.82
N ARG A 50 -10.84 33.85 16.07
CA ARG A 50 -9.74 33.21 15.35
C ARG A 50 -10.07 32.97 13.88
N GLU A 51 -11.32 32.65 13.54
CA GLU A 51 -11.77 32.52 12.15
C GLU A 51 -11.75 33.85 11.41
N TYR A 52 -12.29 34.91 12.03
CA TYR A 52 -12.27 36.24 11.44
C TYR A 52 -10.83 36.73 11.25
N TRP A 53 -9.97 36.51 12.23
CA TRP A 53 -8.55 36.83 12.11
C TRP A 53 -7.92 36.07 10.94
N TRP A 54 -8.17 34.77 10.80
CA TRP A 54 -7.64 34.01 9.66
C TRP A 54 -8.16 34.55 8.32
N ALA A 55 -9.46 34.79 8.19
CA ALA A 55 -10.06 35.31 6.96
C ALA A 55 -9.45 36.67 6.54
N LEU A 56 -9.18 37.55 7.50
CA LEU A 56 -8.56 38.86 7.25
C LEU A 56 -7.07 38.79 6.93
N ASN A 57 -6.33 37.83 7.50
CA ASN A 57 -4.86 37.81 7.45
C ASN A 57 -4.29 36.70 6.54
N ARG A 58 -5.11 35.78 5.99
CA ARG A 58 -4.63 34.66 5.15
C ARG A 58 -3.80 35.12 3.94
N ASN A 59 -4.08 36.32 3.42
CA ASN A 59 -3.38 36.90 2.27
C ASN A 59 -1.92 37.23 2.64
N ASP A 60 -1.69 37.83 3.80
CA ASP A 60 -0.34 38.15 4.29
C ASP A 60 0.41 36.89 4.70
N VAL A 61 -0.28 35.91 5.30
CA VAL A 61 0.31 34.60 5.60
C VAL A 61 0.75 33.90 4.31
N TRP A 62 -0.04 33.96 3.23
CA TRP A 62 0.32 33.38 1.93
C TRP A 62 1.54 34.07 1.31
N LYS A 63 1.61 35.41 1.35
CA LYS A 63 2.78 36.17 0.90
C LYS A 63 4.04 35.75 1.65
N ALA A 64 3.95 35.64 2.98
CA ALA A 64 5.08 35.17 3.79
C ALA A 64 5.48 33.73 3.45
N LEU A 65 4.50 32.82 3.25
CA LEU A 65 4.74 31.43 2.91
C LEU A 65 5.42 31.26 1.53
N THR A 66 5.02 32.08 0.56
CA THR A 66 5.52 32.04 -0.84
C THR A 66 6.74 32.91 -1.09
N CYS A 67 7.27 33.57 -0.04
CA CYS A 67 8.42 34.49 -0.14
C CYS A 67 9.66 33.84 -0.77
N SER A 68 9.85 32.52 -0.58
CA SER A 68 10.96 31.74 -1.14
C SER A 68 10.53 30.74 -2.22
N ALA A 69 9.30 30.85 -2.75
CA ALA A 69 8.86 29.99 -3.84
C ALA A 69 9.80 30.17 -5.06
N PRO A 70 10.10 29.13 -5.85
CA PRO A 70 10.82 29.30 -7.11
C PRO A 70 10.04 30.18 -8.09
N ARG A 71 10.74 30.94 -8.92
CA ARG A 71 10.12 31.84 -9.91
C ARG A 71 9.15 31.12 -10.84
N ASP A 72 9.54 29.95 -11.32
CA ASP A 72 8.79 29.11 -12.25
C ASP A 72 7.71 28.26 -11.57
N ALA A 73 7.61 28.27 -10.23
CA ALA A 73 6.56 27.58 -9.53
C ALA A 73 5.22 28.34 -9.63
N GLN A 74 4.18 27.64 -10.08
CA GLN A 74 2.81 28.16 -10.18
C GLN A 74 1.85 27.20 -9.48
N TYR A 75 0.83 27.74 -8.82
CA TYR A 75 -0.28 26.99 -8.26
C TYR A 75 -1.38 26.82 -9.31
N PHE A 76 -1.90 25.61 -9.46
CA PHE A 76 -2.89 25.27 -10.47
C PHE A 76 -4.14 24.71 -9.83
N ILE A 77 -5.30 25.16 -10.29
CA ILE A 77 -6.60 24.57 -9.98
C ILE A 77 -7.34 24.29 -11.28
N LYS A 78 -7.86 23.07 -11.39
CA LYS A 78 -8.86 22.72 -12.39
C LYS A 78 -10.23 22.65 -11.70
N SER A 79 -11.04 23.69 -11.86
CA SER A 79 -12.36 23.78 -11.22
C SER A 79 -13.43 23.00 -11.99
N SER A 80 -13.27 22.82 -13.29
CA SER A 80 -14.16 22.01 -14.13
C SER A 80 -13.38 21.36 -15.28
N VAL A 81 -14.06 20.57 -16.13
CA VAL A 81 -13.43 19.98 -17.32
C VAL A 81 -12.80 21.05 -18.23
N ARG A 82 -13.43 22.23 -18.32
CA ARG A 82 -13.06 23.32 -19.24
C ARG A 82 -12.38 24.49 -18.55
N ASP A 83 -12.50 24.62 -17.23
CA ASP A 83 -11.99 25.77 -16.49
C ASP A 83 -10.71 25.43 -15.73
N GLN A 84 -9.68 26.21 -16.00
CA GLN A 84 -8.35 26.08 -15.43
C GLN A 84 -7.87 27.45 -14.98
N THR A 85 -7.38 27.51 -13.75
CA THR A 85 -6.83 28.74 -13.17
C THR A 85 -5.42 28.47 -12.67
N PHE A 86 -4.52 29.41 -12.97
CA PHE A 86 -3.13 29.38 -12.55
C PHE A 86 -2.82 30.61 -11.72
N SER A 87 -1.94 30.47 -10.73
CA SER A 87 -1.29 31.62 -10.12
C SER A 87 -0.22 32.17 -11.06
N ASN A 88 0.19 33.41 -10.83
CA ASN A 88 1.42 33.96 -11.39
C ASN A 88 2.65 33.22 -10.81
N ASP A 89 3.83 33.66 -11.23
CA ASP A 89 5.13 33.26 -10.72
C ASP A 89 5.21 33.28 -9.18
N TYR A 90 6.15 32.52 -8.62
CA TYR A 90 6.33 32.39 -7.17
C TYR A 90 5.06 31.93 -6.45
N CYS A 91 4.31 31.00 -7.03
CA CYS A 91 3.02 30.53 -6.50
C CYS A 91 2.00 31.67 -6.27
N GLY A 92 2.10 32.76 -7.04
CA GLY A 92 1.25 33.94 -6.91
C GLY A 92 1.65 34.88 -5.77
N HIS A 93 2.91 34.89 -5.34
CA HIS A 93 3.42 35.76 -4.27
C HIS A 93 3.07 37.24 -4.47
N TYR A 94 3.26 37.75 -5.70
CA TYR A 94 3.00 39.16 -6.05
C TYR A 94 1.55 39.44 -6.44
N LYS A 95 0.64 38.47 -6.30
CA LYS A 95 -0.77 38.67 -6.63
C LYS A 95 -1.40 39.64 -5.62
N ASN A 96 -2.02 40.70 -6.13
CA ASN A 96 -2.91 41.54 -5.33
C ASN A 96 -4.26 40.84 -5.19
N GLY A 97 -4.64 40.50 -3.96
CA GLY A 97 -5.89 39.81 -3.65
C GLY A 97 -5.70 38.40 -3.08
N ASP A 98 -6.77 37.62 -3.07
CA ASP A 98 -6.78 36.35 -2.35
C ASP A 98 -5.88 35.28 -3.00
N PRO A 99 -5.23 34.43 -2.17
CA PRO A 99 -4.56 33.22 -2.60
C PRO A 99 -5.48 32.40 -3.50
N LEU A 100 -4.91 31.80 -4.54
CA LEU A 100 -5.71 30.97 -5.44
C LEU A 100 -6.24 29.72 -4.73
N THR A 101 -5.51 29.19 -3.75
CA THR A 101 -5.92 28.02 -2.97
C THR A 101 -7.03 28.35 -1.97
N ASN A 102 -7.94 27.38 -1.78
CA ASN A 102 -8.94 27.37 -0.72
C ASN A 102 -8.80 26.14 0.19
N LEU A 103 -7.64 25.48 0.17
CA LEU A 103 -7.38 24.31 1.02
C LEU A 103 -7.56 24.62 2.50
N ASP A 104 -7.27 25.84 2.93
CA ASP A 104 -7.52 26.30 4.29
C ASP A 104 -9.00 26.30 4.70
N TYR A 105 -9.94 26.17 3.78
CA TYR A 105 -11.36 25.97 4.07
C TYR A 105 -11.84 24.51 3.94
N VAL A 106 -10.98 23.60 3.48
CA VAL A 106 -11.26 22.15 3.45
C VAL A 106 -11.06 21.54 4.84
N PRO A 107 -11.86 20.55 5.28
CA PRO A 107 -11.59 19.81 6.50
C PRO A 107 -10.19 19.17 6.52
N GLN A 108 -9.48 19.29 7.64
CA GLN A 108 -8.09 18.81 7.74
C GLN A 108 -7.92 17.33 7.39
N PHE A 109 -8.87 16.49 7.81
CA PHE A 109 -8.85 15.07 7.50
C PHE A 109 -8.83 14.79 6.00
N LEU A 110 -9.66 15.48 5.21
CA LEU A 110 -9.73 15.28 3.76
C LEU A 110 -8.44 15.73 3.07
N ARG A 111 -7.83 16.83 3.54
CA ARG A 111 -6.52 17.26 3.04
C ARG A 111 -5.43 16.24 3.34
N TRP A 112 -5.41 15.69 4.55
CA TRP A 112 -4.44 14.65 4.90
C TRP A 112 -4.67 13.36 4.13
N PHE A 113 -5.92 13.01 3.81
CA PHE A 113 -6.21 11.81 3.01
C PHE A 113 -5.77 11.99 1.55
N GLU A 114 -6.01 13.15 0.97
CA GLU A 114 -5.50 13.50 -0.35
C GLU A 114 -3.96 13.52 -0.38
N GLU A 115 -3.32 14.22 0.57
CA GLU A 115 -1.86 14.27 0.72
C GLU A 115 -1.25 12.87 0.91
N TRP A 116 -1.85 12.05 1.78
CA TRP A 116 -1.43 10.66 1.99
C TRP A 116 -1.49 9.86 0.69
N SER A 117 -2.56 10.01 -0.10
CA SER A 117 -2.72 9.26 -1.34
C SER A 117 -1.67 9.63 -2.38
N GLU A 118 -1.40 10.93 -2.56
CA GLU A 118 -0.39 11.43 -3.48
C GLU A 118 1.02 11.00 -3.07
N GLU A 119 1.34 11.11 -1.78
CA GLU A 119 2.64 10.68 -1.25
C GLU A 119 2.80 9.15 -1.32
N PHE A 120 1.76 8.37 -1.05
CA PHE A 120 1.75 6.93 -1.24
C PHE A 120 2.09 6.59 -2.69
N CYS A 121 1.39 7.18 -3.65
CA CYS A 121 1.62 6.93 -5.08
C CYS A 121 3.03 7.32 -5.52
N ARG A 122 3.53 8.47 -5.07
CA ARG A 122 4.90 8.95 -5.37
C ARG A 122 5.97 8.01 -4.79
N ILE A 123 5.84 7.64 -3.51
CA ILE A 123 6.80 6.77 -2.82
C ILE A 123 6.72 5.33 -3.35
N LYS A 124 5.52 4.83 -3.68
CA LYS A 124 5.33 3.51 -4.28
C LYS A 124 6.15 3.37 -5.56
N LYS A 125 6.12 4.36 -6.45
CA LYS A 125 6.93 4.38 -7.69
C LYS A 125 8.43 4.27 -7.40
N ILE A 126 8.94 5.05 -6.44
CA ILE A 126 10.36 5.02 -6.05
C ILE A 126 10.74 3.64 -5.49
N LYS A 127 9.92 3.08 -4.60
CA LYS A 127 10.19 1.79 -3.99
C LYS A 127 10.10 0.64 -5.00
N LEU A 128 9.10 0.67 -5.89
CA LEU A 128 8.97 -0.30 -6.97
C LEU A 128 10.16 -0.27 -7.92
N LYS A 129 10.67 0.92 -8.27
CA LYS A 129 11.89 1.06 -9.06
C LYS A 129 13.08 0.38 -8.35
N ASN A 130 13.28 0.65 -7.07
CA ASN A 130 14.36 0.04 -6.30
C ASN A 130 14.25 -1.49 -6.21
N VAL A 131 13.02 -2.02 -6.11
CA VAL A 131 12.77 -3.46 -6.16
C VAL A 131 13.08 -4.02 -7.56
N LYS A 132 12.58 -3.36 -8.62
CA LYS A 132 12.84 -3.76 -10.01
C LYS A 132 14.35 -3.85 -10.27
N ASP A 133 15.09 -2.80 -9.97
CA ASP A 133 16.53 -2.70 -10.20
C ASP A 133 17.32 -3.78 -9.42
N ALA A 134 16.81 -4.23 -8.26
CA ALA A 134 17.43 -5.29 -7.46
C ALA A 134 17.05 -6.71 -7.90
N CYS A 135 15.89 -6.89 -8.54
CA CYS A 135 15.29 -8.20 -8.83
C CYS A 135 15.26 -8.56 -10.32
N ARG A 136 15.28 -7.59 -11.23
CA ARG A 136 15.14 -7.78 -12.68
C ARG A 136 16.09 -6.86 -13.44
N ASP A 137 16.92 -7.45 -14.29
CA ASP A 137 17.73 -6.74 -15.28
C ASP A 137 17.98 -7.67 -16.46
N ASP A 138 17.15 -7.55 -17.50
CA ASP A 138 17.21 -8.45 -18.66
C ASP A 138 18.55 -8.34 -19.41
N THR A 139 19.19 -7.17 -19.39
CA THR A 139 20.51 -6.96 -20.03
C THR A 139 21.64 -7.72 -19.34
N LYS A 140 21.45 -8.04 -18.06
CA LYS A 140 22.40 -8.81 -17.25
C LYS A 140 21.91 -10.23 -16.96
N ALA A 141 20.84 -10.68 -17.62
CA ALA A 141 20.14 -11.91 -17.32
C ALA A 141 19.88 -12.08 -15.81
N LEU A 142 19.45 -11.01 -15.14
CA LEU A 142 19.12 -11.03 -13.72
C LEU A 142 17.61 -11.24 -13.57
N TYR A 143 17.22 -12.38 -13.00
CA TYR A 143 15.84 -12.65 -12.65
C TYR A 143 15.77 -13.37 -11.30
N CYS A 144 15.40 -12.64 -10.25
CA CYS A 144 15.41 -13.17 -8.88
C CYS A 144 14.01 -13.46 -8.33
N GLY A 145 13.87 -14.54 -7.57
CA GLY A 145 12.69 -14.79 -6.76
C GLY A 145 12.69 -13.96 -5.48
N ARG A 146 11.51 -13.70 -4.91
CA ARG A 146 11.33 -13.04 -3.61
C ARG A 146 12.22 -13.62 -2.52
N ASN A 147 12.37 -14.93 -2.51
CA ASN A 147 13.14 -15.75 -1.56
C ASN A 147 14.68 -15.67 -1.76
N GLY A 148 15.15 -14.95 -2.78
CA GLY A 148 16.56 -14.73 -3.08
C GLY A 148 17.18 -15.78 -4.01
N TYR A 149 16.36 -16.56 -4.71
CA TYR A 149 16.82 -17.54 -5.70
C TYR A 149 17.02 -16.90 -7.07
N ASP A 150 18.00 -17.38 -7.82
CA ASP A 150 18.25 -16.97 -9.19
C ASP A 150 17.39 -17.83 -10.14
N CYS A 151 16.32 -17.25 -10.66
CA CYS A 151 15.36 -17.97 -11.50
C CYS A 151 15.92 -18.36 -12.86
N THR A 152 17.07 -17.81 -13.28
CA THR A 152 17.75 -18.20 -14.52
C THR A 152 18.48 -19.54 -14.38
N LYS A 153 18.77 -19.94 -13.14
CA LYS A 153 19.50 -21.17 -12.79
C LYS A 153 18.58 -22.28 -12.29
N ILE A 154 17.27 -22.08 -12.39
CA ILE A 154 16.33 -23.11 -11.95
C ILE A 154 16.43 -24.30 -12.90
N ASN A 155 17.08 -25.35 -12.40
CA ASN A 155 17.07 -26.70 -12.94
C ASN A 155 16.73 -27.65 -11.80
N ARG A 156 15.67 -28.46 -11.95
CA ARG A 156 15.15 -29.34 -10.88
C ARG A 156 15.98 -30.61 -10.65
N ASN A 157 17.15 -30.71 -11.27
CA ASN A 157 18.09 -31.82 -11.08
C ASN A 157 19.36 -31.37 -10.32
N GLU A 158 19.44 -30.12 -9.85
CA GLU A 158 20.63 -29.60 -9.17
C GLU A 158 20.23 -28.74 -7.96
N ASN A 159 21.00 -28.83 -6.86
CA ASN A 159 20.86 -27.94 -5.70
C ASN A 159 20.85 -26.49 -6.17
N LEU A 160 19.81 -25.73 -5.82
CA LEU A 160 19.66 -24.36 -6.27
C LEU A 160 20.46 -23.42 -5.36
N PRO A 161 21.65 -22.92 -5.77
CA PRO A 161 22.37 -22.00 -4.91
C PRO A 161 21.58 -20.71 -4.80
N ARG A 162 21.38 -20.23 -3.56
CA ARG A 162 20.93 -18.87 -3.31
C ARG A 162 21.95 -17.92 -3.96
N GLY A 163 21.59 -17.32 -5.09
CA GLY A 163 22.51 -16.50 -5.85
C GLY A 163 22.90 -15.27 -5.04
N SER A 164 24.20 -15.02 -4.85
CA SER A 164 24.68 -13.83 -4.12
C SER A 164 24.11 -12.52 -4.65
N LYS A 165 23.79 -12.46 -5.95
CA LYS A 165 23.12 -11.33 -6.61
C LYS A 165 21.65 -11.16 -6.21
N CYS A 166 20.95 -12.25 -5.87
CA CYS A 166 19.53 -12.25 -5.53
C CYS A 166 19.24 -12.03 -4.04
N THR A 167 20.24 -12.06 -3.18
CA THR A 167 20.10 -11.65 -1.77
C THR A 167 19.62 -10.21 -1.63
N ASN A 168 20.08 -9.32 -2.52
CA ASN A 168 19.62 -7.93 -2.54
C ASN A 168 18.12 -7.84 -2.90
N CYS A 169 17.66 -8.63 -3.88
CA CYS A 169 16.23 -8.72 -4.22
C CYS A 169 15.39 -9.11 -3.00
N TRP A 170 15.78 -10.17 -2.29
CA TRP A 170 15.09 -10.61 -1.07
C TRP A 170 14.98 -9.49 -0.03
N ALA A 171 16.09 -8.80 0.26
CA ALA A 171 16.09 -7.70 1.23
C ALA A 171 15.18 -6.54 0.80
N LYS A 172 15.24 -6.13 -0.48
CA LYS A 172 14.40 -5.04 -1.00
C LYS A 172 12.92 -5.41 -1.04
N CYS A 173 12.59 -6.65 -1.39
CA CYS A 173 11.22 -7.14 -1.38
C CYS A 173 10.61 -7.13 0.03
N ASN A 174 11.33 -7.63 1.04
CA ASN A 174 10.83 -7.62 2.43
C ASN A 174 10.59 -6.19 2.95
N LEU A 175 11.51 -5.27 2.67
CA LEU A 175 11.35 -3.86 3.05
C LEU A 175 10.19 -3.18 2.32
N TYR A 176 9.96 -3.52 1.05
CA TYR A 176 8.84 -3.02 0.27
C TYR A 176 7.50 -3.56 0.80
N GLU A 177 7.40 -4.87 1.01
CA GLU A 177 6.19 -5.53 1.53
C GLU A 177 5.82 -5.03 2.93
N SER A 178 6.80 -4.88 3.83
CA SER A 178 6.57 -4.33 5.17
C SER A 178 6.05 -2.88 5.11
N TRP A 179 6.63 -2.05 4.24
CA TRP A 179 6.13 -0.70 4.02
C TRP A 179 4.71 -0.70 3.44
N LEU A 180 4.44 -1.54 2.44
CA LEU A 180 3.15 -1.62 1.77
C LEU A 180 2.04 -2.07 2.73
N HIS A 181 2.34 -3.01 3.63
CA HIS A 181 1.41 -3.44 4.68
C HIS A 181 1.06 -2.30 5.63
N ASN A 182 2.04 -1.51 6.10
CA ASN A 182 1.76 -0.34 6.93
C ASN A 182 0.88 0.69 6.21
N GLN A 183 1.10 0.89 4.90
CA GLN A 183 0.26 1.78 4.09
C GLN A 183 -1.17 1.26 3.93
N GLN A 184 -1.37 -0.05 3.81
CA GLN A 184 -2.69 -0.67 3.78
C GLN A 184 -3.46 -0.41 5.08
N GLU A 185 -2.80 -0.52 6.24
CA GLU A 185 -3.41 -0.23 7.54
C GLU A 185 -3.75 1.26 7.72
N GLU A 186 -2.87 2.16 7.26
CA GLU A 186 -3.15 3.60 7.23
C GLU A 186 -4.35 3.91 6.33
N PHE A 187 -4.41 3.33 5.13
CA PHE A 187 -5.52 3.47 4.20
C PHE A 187 -6.84 3.02 4.82
N LYS A 188 -6.86 1.83 5.44
CA LYS A 188 -8.05 1.28 6.10
C LYS A 188 -8.59 2.23 7.18
N LYS A 189 -7.70 2.77 8.04
CA LYS A 189 -8.08 3.73 9.09
C LYS A 189 -8.66 5.03 8.51
N GLN A 190 -8.07 5.53 7.41
CA GLN A 190 -8.55 6.73 6.74
C GLN A 190 -9.91 6.48 6.06
N LYS A 191 -10.08 5.32 5.43
CA LYS A 191 -11.35 4.87 4.86
C LYS A 191 -12.47 4.84 5.90
N GLU A 192 -12.24 4.17 7.03
CA GLU A 192 -13.18 4.11 8.15
C GLU A 192 -13.50 5.50 8.72
N LYS A 193 -12.49 6.38 8.80
CA LYS A 193 -12.68 7.76 9.27
C LYS A 193 -13.56 8.57 8.31
N TYR A 194 -13.36 8.43 7.00
CA TYR A 194 -14.20 9.09 5.99
C TYR A 194 -15.66 8.68 6.14
N GLU A 195 -15.93 7.38 6.22
CA GLU A 195 -17.29 6.85 6.41
C GLU A 195 -17.94 7.39 7.69
N LYS A 196 -17.20 7.42 8.80
CA LYS A 196 -17.66 7.99 10.07
C LYS A 196 -17.99 9.48 9.98
N GLU A 197 -17.15 10.29 9.32
CA GLU A 197 -17.42 11.73 9.15
C GLU A 197 -18.65 11.96 8.27
N ILE A 198 -18.79 11.26 7.15
CA ILE A 198 -19.98 11.34 6.28
C ILE A 198 -21.26 10.95 7.04
N LEU A 199 -21.22 9.87 7.83
CA LEU A 199 -22.35 9.42 8.65
C LEU A 199 -22.69 10.37 9.79
N LYS A 200 -21.70 10.97 10.45
CA LYS A 200 -21.90 11.94 11.54
C LYS A 200 -22.80 13.09 11.10
N TYR A 201 -22.61 13.58 9.89
CA TYR A 201 -23.40 14.66 9.29
C TYR A 201 -24.67 14.17 8.54
N LYS A 202 -25.02 12.87 8.65
CA LYS A 202 -26.29 12.28 8.16
C LYS A 202 -27.44 12.46 9.14
N SER A 203 -27.13 12.45 10.43
CA SER A 203 -28.10 12.55 11.53
C SER A 203 -28.04 13.94 12.15
N ASN A 204 -29.13 14.70 12.10
CA ASN A 204 -29.31 15.96 12.85
C ASN A 204 -29.30 15.77 14.39
N LYS A 205 -28.82 14.63 14.91
CA LYS A 205 -28.66 14.38 16.34
C LYS A 205 -27.27 14.83 16.77
N LYS A 206 -27.20 15.87 17.59
CA LYS A 206 -26.01 16.21 18.40
C LYS A 206 -25.57 14.95 19.15
N ILE A 207 -24.44 14.37 18.76
CA ILE A 207 -23.77 13.34 19.56
C ILE A 207 -23.16 14.07 20.77
N SER A 208 -23.65 13.74 21.97
CA SER A 208 -23.11 14.22 23.25
C SER A 208 -21.63 13.87 23.36
N GLY A 209 -20.77 14.88 23.60
CA GLY A 209 -19.32 14.70 23.81
C GLY A 209 -18.38 15.48 22.88
N SER A 210 -18.89 16.19 21.87
CA SER A 210 -18.11 17.00 20.93
C SER A 210 -18.25 18.50 21.25
N ASN A 211 -17.46 19.02 22.20
CA ASN A 211 -17.49 20.43 22.61
C ASN A 211 -16.82 21.42 21.61
N ILE A 212 -16.64 21.03 20.35
CA ILE A 212 -16.27 21.97 19.29
C ILE A 212 -17.46 22.03 18.33
N ASN A 213 -18.11 23.18 18.33
CA ASN A 213 -19.21 23.54 17.47
C ASN A 213 -18.70 23.60 16.01
N ASN A 214 -18.51 22.45 15.37
CA ASN A 214 -17.87 22.33 14.06
C ASN A 214 -18.86 22.57 12.90
N LYS A 215 -19.72 23.59 13.05
CA LYS A 215 -20.64 24.08 12.00
C LYS A 215 -19.91 24.28 10.66
N TYR A 216 -18.65 24.69 10.76
CA TYR A 216 -17.80 25.00 9.61
C TYR A 216 -17.48 23.79 8.73
N TYR A 217 -17.24 22.61 9.30
CA TYR A 217 -17.05 21.39 8.48
C TYR A 217 -18.37 20.70 8.17
N GLU A 218 -19.42 20.96 8.94
CA GLU A 218 -20.76 20.43 8.68
C GLU A 218 -21.27 20.83 7.29
N GLU A 219 -21.16 22.10 6.92
CA GLU A 219 -21.57 22.58 5.60
C GLU A 219 -20.76 21.89 4.48
N PHE A 220 -19.45 21.74 4.67
CA PHE A 220 -18.58 21.07 3.70
C PHE A 220 -18.97 19.60 3.49
N TYR A 221 -19.15 18.84 4.57
CA TYR A 221 -19.55 17.43 4.48
C TYR A 221 -20.99 17.26 3.98
N LYS A 222 -21.90 18.20 4.28
CA LYS A 222 -23.25 18.24 3.67
C LYS A 222 -23.16 18.43 2.16
N ILE A 223 -22.32 19.34 1.68
CA ILE A 223 -22.09 19.54 0.24
C ILE A 223 -21.47 18.28 -0.39
N LEU A 224 -20.42 17.71 0.20
CA LEU A 224 -19.82 16.47 -0.31
C LEU A 224 -20.84 15.32 -0.42
N LYS A 225 -21.67 15.16 0.62
CA LYS A 225 -22.68 14.11 0.70
C LYS A 225 -23.83 14.31 -0.30
N ASN A 226 -24.30 15.54 -0.47
CA ASN A 226 -25.39 15.85 -1.39
C ASN A 226 -24.96 15.72 -2.86
N ASN A 227 -23.65 15.80 -3.10
CA ASN A 227 -23.04 15.40 -4.37
C ASN A 227 -22.79 13.87 -4.39
N GLU A 228 -22.05 13.39 -5.38
CA GLU A 228 -21.78 11.96 -5.56
C GLU A 228 -20.82 11.38 -4.50
N TYR A 229 -20.20 12.21 -3.67
CA TYR A 229 -19.14 11.80 -2.73
C TYR A 229 -19.66 11.32 -1.36
N GLY A 230 -20.98 11.21 -1.20
CA GLY A 230 -21.58 10.47 -0.07
C GLY A 230 -21.20 8.98 -0.08
N ASN A 231 -20.86 8.43 -1.25
CA ASN A 231 -20.25 7.12 -1.39
C ASN A 231 -18.72 7.25 -1.39
N ILE A 232 -18.05 6.50 -0.52
CA ILE A 232 -16.59 6.49 -0.43
C ILE A 232 -15.92 6.07 -1.75
N ASP A 233 -16.51 5.16 -2.52
CA ASP A 233 -15.93 4.72 -3.79
C ASP A 233 -15.77 5.86 -4.81
N ASN A 234 -16.67 6.84 -4.77
CA ASN A 234 -16.58 8.02 -5.62
C ASN A 234 -15.49 8.97 -5.14
N PHE A 235 -15.27 9.08 -3.83
CA PHE A 235 -14.14 9.81 -3.27
C PHE A 235 -12.80 9.13 -3.60
N LEU A 236 -12.71 7.80 -3.49
CA LEU A 236 -11.51 7.04 -3.85
C LEU A 236 -11.16 7.18 -5.33
N LYS A 237 -12.15 7.35 -6.20
CA LYS A 237 -11.92 7.68 -7.62
C LYS A 237 -11.19 9.01 -7.79
N LEU A 238 -11.50 10.03 -6.97
CA LEU A 238 -10.76 11.30 -6.99
C LEU A 238 -9.29 11.10 -6.58
N LEU A 239 -9.04 10.27 -5.56
CA LEU A 239 -7.66 9.95 -5.15
C LEU A 239 -6.87 9.26 -6.27
N ASN A 240 -7.51 8.37 -7.04
CA ASN A 240 -6.90 7.75 -8.22
C ASN A 240 -6.56 8.77 -9.33
N GLU A 241 -7.26 9.90 -9.39
CA GLU A 241 -7.04 10.98 -10.38
C GLU A 241 -5.94 11.98 -9.97
N GLY A 242 -5.38 11.83 -8.77
CA GLY A 242 -4.26 12.63 -8.24
C GLY A 242 -3.05 12.63 -9.18
N LYS A 243 -2.21 13.67 -9.10
CA LYS A 243 -1.10 13.89 -10.04
C LYS A 243 -0.13 12.71 -10.06
N TYR A 244 0.21 12.16 -8.89
CA TYR A 244 1.14 11.03 -8.79
C TYR A 244 0.43 9.67 -8.93
N CYS A 245 -0.84 9.59 -8.54
CA CYS A 245 -1.63 8.36 -8.63
C CYS A 245 -2.12 8.05 -10.05
N LYS A 246 -2.41 9.08 -10.84
CA LYS A 246 -2.86 8.94 -12.21
C LYS A 246 -1.78 8.27 -13.07
N ASN A 247 -2.12 7.13 -13.67
CA ASN A 247 -1.20 6.34 -14.50
C ASN A 247 -0.67 7.19 -15.67
N GLN A 248 0.66 7.28 -15.80
CA GLN A 248 1.32 8.05 -16.86
C GLN A 248 2.09 7.19 -17.89
N LYS A 249 2.16 5.85 -17.76
CA LYS A 249 2.70 4.90 -18.78
C LYS A 249 2.46 3.42 -18.38
N THR A 250 2.60 2.53 -19.36
CA THR A 250 2.07 1.15 -19.47
C THR A 250 2.82 0.03 -18.73
N GLU A 251 3.92 0.31 -18.00
CA GLU A 251 4.74 -0.74 -17.35
C GLU A 251 4.66 -0.79 -15.81
N GLU A 252 4.04 0.22 -15.19
CA GLU A 252 3.89 0.35 -13.75
C GLU A 252 2.61 -0.35 -13.26
N GLU A 253 2.65 -0.90 -12.04
CA GLU A 253 1.48 -1.50 -11.41
C GLU A 253 0.39 -0.43 -11.21
N ASN A 254 -0.74 -0.58 -11.90
CA ASN A 254 -1.85 0.37 -11.84
C ASN A 254 -2.34 0.54 -10.39
N ILE A 255 -2.45 1.79 -9.95
CA ILE A 255 -3.04 2.14 -8.66
C ILE A 255 -4.55 2.33 -8.84
N ASP A 256 -5.31 1.60 -8.04
CA ASP A 256 -6.75 1.76 -7.90
C ASP A 256 -7.15 1.52 -6.44
N PHE A 257 -7.43 2.58 -5.70
CA PHE A 257 -7.82 2.51 -4.29
C PHE A 257 -9.17 1.79 -4.06
N LYS A 258 -9.95 1.53 -5.12
CA LYS A 258 -11.14 0.67 -5.02
C LYS A 258 -10.78 -0.81 -5.00
N LYS A 259 -9.66 -1.18 -5.62
CA LYS A 259 -9.16 -2.55 -5.69
C LYS A 259 -8.10 -2.77 -4.61
N THR A 260 -8.57 -3.27 -3.48
CA THR A 260 -7.74 -3.57 -2.29
C THR A 260 -7.72 -5.05 -1.94
N GLY A 261 -8.07 -5.92 -2.89
CA GLY A 261 -8.16 -7.36 -2.66
C GLY A 261 -6.80 -8.00 -2.36
N ASP A 262 -6.87 -9.16 -1.69
CA ASP A 262 -5.67 -9.91 -1.28
C ASP A 262 -4.98 -10.62 -2.45
N LYS A 263 -5.69 -10.80 -3.58
CA LYS A 263 -5.19 -11.48 -4.79
C LYS A 263 -4.72 -10.53 -5.89
N GLU A 264 -5.29 -9.32 -5.90
CA GLU A 264 -4.98 -8.27 -6.87
C GLU A 264 -5.34 -6.91 -6.28
N GLY A 265 -4.54 -5.88 -6.60
CA GLY A 265 -4.87 -4.51 -6.26
C GLY A 265 -3.70 -3.67 -5.79
N THR A 266 -4.04 -2.50 -5.26
CA THR A 266 -3.07 -1.45 -4.92
C THR A 266 -2.08 -1.85 -3.82
N PHE A 267 -2.50 -2.71 -2.90
CA PHE A 267 -1.68 -3.17 -1.78
C PHE A 267 -1.15 -4.60 -1.95
N TYR A 268 -1.31 -5.18 -3.15
CA TYR A 268 -0.75 -6.47 -3.47
C TYR A 268 0.76 -6.39 -3.70
N ARG A 269 1.47 -7.47 -3.37
CA ARG A 269 2.91 -7.59 -3.59
C ARG A 269 3.28 -7.36 -5.04
N SER A 270 4.48 -6.81 -5.23
CA SER A 270 4.94 -6.50 -6.58
C SER A 270 5.15 -7.74 -7.42
N LYS A 271 4.93 -7.64 -8.74
CA LYS A 271 5.28 -8.70 -9.71
C LYS A 271 6.77 -9.09 -9.68
N TYR A 272 7.64 -8.18 -9.21
CA TYR A 272 9.08 -8.43 -9.06
C TYR A 272 9.43 -9.19 -7.78
N CYS A 273 8.52 -9.17 -6.80
CA CYS A 273 8.63 -9.87 -5.51
C CYS A 273 7.77 -11.13 -5.49
N GLN A 274 7.61 -11.78 -6.64
CA GLN A 274 7.03 -13.11 -6.73
C GLN A 274 8.11 -14.17 -6.55
N VAL A 275 7.71 -15.37 -6.14
CA VAL A 275 8.58 -16.54 -6.24
C VAL A 275 8.95 -16.80 -7.71
N CYS A 276 10.03 -17.55 -7.93
CA CYS A 276 10.41 -17.88 -9.29
C CYS A 276 9.33 -18.72 -9.99
N PRO A 277 9.16 -18.57 -11.32
CA PRO A 277 8.36 -19.52 -12.09
C PRO A 277 8.84 -20.95 -11.87
N PHE A 278 7.92 -21.91 -11.92
CA PHE A 278 8.16 -23.31 -11.57
C PHE A 278 9.31 -23.95 -12.37
N CYS A 279 9.44 -23.60 -13.65
CA CYS A 279 10.49 -24.04 -14.56
C CYS A 279 11.63 -23.02 -14.73
N GLY A 280 11.67 -21.97 -13.91
CA GLY A 280 12.58 -20.87 -14.08
C GLY A 280 12.26 -20.02 -15.31
N VAL A 281 13.27 -19.28 -15.75
CA VAL A 281 13.18 -18.40 -16.91
C VAL A 281 14.27 -18.73 -17.92
N GLU A 282 13.99 -18.46 -19.18
CA GLU A 282 14.98 -18.43 -20.25
C GLU A 282 15.24 -16.97 -20.61
N CYS A 283 16.52 -16.59 -20.70
CA CYS A 283 16.95 -15.25 -21.06
C CYS A 283 17.65 -15.30 -22.42
N SER A 284 17.00 -14.73 -23.44
CA SER A 284 17.51 -14.60 -24.80
C SER A 284 17.23 -13.20 -25.32
N ASP A 285 18.10 -12.67 -26.19
CA ASP A 285 17.92 -11.36 -26.83
C ASP A 285 17.59 -10.20 -25.87
N ASN A 286 18.28 -10.12 -24.72
CA ASN A 286 18.05 -9.12 -23.66
C ASN A 286 16.61 -9.15 -23.11
N LYS A 287 16.00 -10.33 -23.03
CA LYS A 287 14.69 -10.52 -22.43
C LYS A 287 14.65 -11.85 -21.67
N CYS A 288 14.20 -11.82 -20.42
CA CYS A 288 13.95 -13.01 -19.65
C CYS A 288 12.44 -13.34 -19.63
N THR A 289 12.08 -14.53 -20.09
CA THR A 289 10.69 -15.02 -20.10
C THR A 289 10.57 -16.32 -19.32
N PRO A 290 9.48 -16.53 -18.55
CA PRO A 290 9.20 -17.82 -17.94
C PRO A 290 9.26 -18.96 -18.97
N LYS A 291 9.98 -20.04 -18.65
CA LYS A 291 10.00 -21.23 -19.50
C LYS A 291 8.59 -21.83 -19.58
N GLN A 292 8.27 -22.45 -20.69
CA GLN A 292 7.02 -23.20 -20.80
C GLN A 292 6.99 -24.32 -19.76
N GLU A 293 5.93 -24.40 -18.97
CA GLU A 293 5.78 -25.44 -17.96
C GLU A 293 5.46 -26.80 -18.61
N ILE A 294 6.51 -27.57 -18.91
CA ILE A 294 6.39 -28.97 -19.35
C ILE A 294 6.41 -29.86 -18.11
N TYR A 295 5.23 -30.32 -17.69
CA TYR A 295 5.09 -31.18 -16.51
C TYR A 295 5.58 -32.61 -16.80
N PRO A 296 6.20 -33.29 -15.81
CA PRO A 296 6.33 -32.91 -14.39
C PRO A 296 7.68 -32.30 -13.98
N SER A 297 8.62 -32.05 -14.90
CA SER A 297 10.03 -31.76 -14.55
C SER A 297 10.71 -30.71 -15.46
N CYS A 298 9.95 -29.95 -16.23
CA CYS A 298 10.40 -28.86 -17.11
C CYS A 298 11.28 -29.26 -18.31
N GLU A 299 12.03 -30.36 -18.23
CA GLU A 299 12.89 -30.85 -19.32
C GLU A 299 12.86 -32.39 -19.51
N ASN A 300 12.45 -33.21 -18.54
CA ASN A 300 12.54 -34.68 -18.66
C ASN A 300 11.49 -35.46 -17.84
N ASN A 301 10.46 -36.01 -18.48
CA ASN A 301 9.44 -36.86 -17.84
C ASN A 301 10.05 -38.18 -17.31
N LYS A 302 10.92 -38.13 -16.29
CA LYS A 302 11.37 -39.31 -15.58
C LYS A 302 10.15 -39.88 -14.87
N ALA A 303 9.77 -41.10 -15.24
CA ALA A 303 8.69 -41.80 -14.56
C ALA A 303 9.02 -41.97 -13.06
N TYR A 304 8.00 -41.83 -12.22
CA TYR A 304 8.07 -42.25 -10.83
C TYR A 304 7.95 -43.77 -10.80
N VAL A 305 9.09 -44.44 -10.68
CA VAL A 305 9.19 -45.90 -10.58
C VAL A 305 9.97 -46.21 -9.31
N PRO A 306 9.29 -46.46 -8.17
CA PRO A 306 9.95 -46.90 -6.96
C PRO A 306 10.66 -48.24 -7.21
N PRO A 307 11.89 -48.42 -6.72
CA PRO A 307 12.52 -49.74 -6.66
C PRO A 307 11.63 -50.73 -5.89
N ARG A 308 11.65 -52.02 -6.26
CA ARG A 308 10.78 -53.05 -5.67
C ARG A 308 10.90 -53.15 -4.14
N ASP A 309 12.05 -52.81 -3.59
CA ASP A 309 12.38 -52.94 -2.17
C ASP A 309 12.44 -51.58 -1.44
N ALA A 310 12.10 -50.47 -2.11
CA ALA A 310 12.12 -49.14 -1.51
C ALA A 310 10.76 -48.84 -0.83
N GLU A 311 10.78 -48.62 0.49
CA GLU A 311 9.60 -48.15 1.21
C GLU A 311 9.33 -46.67 0.88
N ALA A 312 8.11 -46.39 0.39
CA ALA A 312 7.65 -45.03 0.15
C ALA A 312 7.06 -44.43 1.43
N THR A 313 7.57 -43.27 1.84
CA THR A 313 7.04 -42.46 2.93
C THR A 313 6.01 -41.48 2.39
N ILE A 314 4.84 -41.41 3.05
CA ILE A 314 3.82 -40.40 2.75
C ILE A 314 4.08 -39.18 3.62
N ILE A 315 4.25 -38.02 2.99
CA ILE A 315 4.50 -36.74 3.65
C ILE A 315 3.34 -35.80 3.30
N ASN A 316 2.61 -35.37 4.33
CA ASN A 316 1.54 -34.39 4.19
C ASN A 316 2.07 -33.00 4.48
N VAL A 317 1.93 -32.11 3.50
CA VAL A 317 2.56 -30.79 3.52
C VAL A 317 1.51 -29.71 3.39
N LEU A 318 1.50 -28.72 4.29
CA LEU A 318 0.64 -27.55 4.11
C LEU A 318 1.15 -26.72 2.93
N TYR A 319 0.33 -26.57 1.89
CA TYR A 319 0.66 -25.74 0.74
C TYR A 319 0.44 -24.27 1.07
N SER A 320 1.50 -23.49 1.21
CA SER A 320 1.42 -22.06 1.57
C SER A 320 0.79 -21.18 0.49
N GLY A 321 0.84 -21.55 -0.79
CA GLY A 321 0.35 -20.70 -1.89
C GLY A 321 1.40 -19.75 -2.43
N ASP A 322 1.11 -19.19 -3.60
CA ASP A 322 2.03 -18.29 -4.31
C ASP A 322 1.64 -16.81 -4.09
N GLU A 323 0.40 -16.56 -3.66
CA GLU A 323 -0.17 -15.23 -3.47
C GLU A 323 0.05 -14.69 -2.06
N GLN A 324 0.05 -13.36 -1.92
CA GLN A 324 0.13 -12.72 -0.60
C GLN A 324 -1.12 -13.05 0.23
N GLY A 325 -0.92 -13.46 1.48
CA GLY A 325 -2.02 -13.79 2.39
C GLY A 325 -2.56 -15.22 2.28
N ASP A 326 -2.21 -15.97 1.21
CA ASP A 326 -2.59 -17.38 1.07
C ASP A 326 -2.12 -18.21 2.27
N ILE A 327 -0.87 -18.02 2.68
CA ILE A 327 -0.31 -18.76 3.81
C ILE A 327 -1.03 -18.39 5.11
N THR A 328 -1.36 -17.12 5.33
CA THR A 328 -2.10 -16.66 6.52
C THR A 328 -3.50 -17.26 6.56
N LYS A 329 -4.21 -17.30 5.43
CA LYS A 329 -5.54 -17.91 5.33
C LYS A 329 -5.48 -19.41 5.62
N LYS A 330 -4.53 -20.12 5.00
CA LYS A 330 -4.40 -21.57 5.16
C LYS A 330 -3.87 -21.96 6.53
N LEU A 331 -2.97 -21.17 7.11
CA LEU A 331 -2.53 -21.33 8.50
C LEU A 331 -3.67 -21.03 9.48
N SER A 332 -4.48 -20.01 9.24
CA SER A 332 -5.66 -19.73 10.05
C SER A 332 -6.66 -20.89 10.02
N GLU A 333 -6.94 -21.42 8.82
CA GLU A 333 -7.79 -22.61 8.65
C GLU A 333 -7.20 -23.88 9.32
N PHE A 334 -5.88 -24.05 9.25
CA PHE A 334 -5.13 -25.12 9.92
C PHE A 334 -5.22 -25.00 11.45
N CYS A 335 -4.88 -23.83 12.00
CA CYS A 335 -4.89 -23.58 13.45
C CYS A 335 -6.31 -23.60 14.05
N SER A 336 -7.35 -23.35 13.25
CA SER A 336 -8.74 -23.32 13.73
C SER A 336 -9.38 -24.71 13.84
N ASN A 337 -8.80 -25.75 13.21
CA ASN A 337 -9.37 -27.10 13.18
C ASN A 337 -8.29 -28.17 13.38
N GLU A 338 -8.03 -28.54 14.64
CA GLU A 338 -6.94 -29.46 15.04
C GLU A 338 -7.02 -30.86 14.40
N ASN A 339 -8.20 -31.31 13.94
CA ASN A 339 -8.43 -32.70 13.50
C ASN A 339 -8.47 -32.91 11.96
N ARG A 340 -7.93 -31.99 11.15
CA ARG A 340 -7.86 -32.17 9.68
C ARG A 340 -6.45 -32.54 9.21
N GLU A 341 -5.94 -33.72 9.59
CA GLU A 341 -4.65 -34.27 9.10
C GLU A 341 -4.58 -34.45 7.57
N ASN A 342 -5.72 -34.34 6.87
CA ASN A 342 -5.84 -34.45 5.41
C ASN A 342 -6.78 -33.40 4.79
N GLY A 343 -6.87 -32.20 5.39
CA GLY A 343 -7.74 -31.11 4.91
C GLY A 343 -7.43 -30.64 3.48
N GLU A 344 -8.30 -29.83 2.88
CA GLU A 344 -8.18 -29.34 1.49
C GLU A 344 -6.84 -28.61 1.20
N ASN A 345 -6.19 -28.04 2.21
CA ASN A 345 -4.95 -27.27 2.09
C ASN A 345 -3.65 -28.09 2.07
N TYR A 346 -3.72 -29.41 2.27
CA TYR A 346 -2.53 -30.27 2.28
C TYR A 346 -2.19 -30.82 0.89
N GLN A 347 -0.91 -30.89 0.56
CA GLN A 347 -0.38 -31.67 -0.54
C GLN A 347 0.17 -32.99 0.01
N LYS A 348 -0.27 -34.11 -0.57
CA LYS A 348 0.27 -35.43 -0.23
C LYS A 348 1.44 -35.72 -1.16
N TRP A 349 2.58 -36.06 -0.58
CA TRP A 349 3.78 -36.43 -1.29
C TRP A 349 4.18 -37.86 -0.95
N GLN A 350 4.41 -38.69 -1.96
CA GLN A 350 4.99 -40.02 -1.81
C GLN A 350 6.46 -39.94 -2.17
N CYS A 351 7.33 -40.14 -1.18
CA CYS A 351 8.77 -40.03 -1.34
C CYS A 351 9.45 -41.35 -1.00
N TYR A 352 10.43 -41.77 -1.80
CA TYR A 352 11.34 -42.85 -1.46
C TYR A 352 12.78 -42.35 -1.50
N TYR A 353 13.63 -42.94 -0.66
CA TYR A 353 15.05 -42.67 -0.60
C TYR A 353 15.80 -44.00 -0.51
N VAL A 354 16.58 -44.33 -1.54
CA VAL A 354 17.50 -45.48 -1.50
C VAL A 354 18.94 -44.99 -1.33
N ASP A 355 19.34 -44.02 -2.15
CA ASP A 355 20.65 -43.37 -2.10
C ASP A 355 20.57 -41.95 -2.72
N SER A 356 21.71 -41.26 -2.84
CA SER A 356 21.80 -39.90 -3.38
C SER A 356 21.33 -39.76 -4.83
N ASP A 357 21.41 -40.83 -5.60
CA ASP A 357 21.13 -40.83 -7.04
C ASP A 357 19.75 -41.44 -7.33
N ASN A 358 19.19 -42.18 -6.37
CA ASN A 358 17.90 -42.84 -6.44
C ASN A 358 17.01 -42.47 -5.26
N ASN A 359 16.55 -41.22 -5.28
CA ASN A 359 15.53 -40.69 -4.39
C ASN A 359 14.53 -39.87 -5.20
N LYS A 360 13.23 -40.10 -5.00
CA LYS A 360 12.19 -39.33 -5.68
C LYS A 360 10.98 -39.11 -4.79
N CYS A 361 10.34 -37.98 -5.00
CA CYS A 361 9.08 -37.55 -4.43
C CYS A 361 8.06 -37.31 -5.53
N LYS A 362 6.83 -37.78 -5.33
CA LYS A 362 5.69 -37.56 -6.21
C LYS A 362 4.55 -36.93 -5.43
N MET A 363 4.03 -35.81 -5.92
CA MET A 363 2.82 -35.18 -5.38
C MET A 363 1.58 -35.87 -5.93
N GLU A 364 0.67 -36.30 -5.06
CA GLU A 364 -0.63 -36.82 -5.46
C GLU A 364 -1.55 -35.69 -5.95
N LYS A 365 -2.27 -35.93 -7.05
CA LYS A 365 -3.36 -35.04 -7.48
C LYS A 365 -4.52 -35.17 -6.50
N LYS A 366 -5.00 -34.03 -5.97
CA LYS A 366 -6.30 -33.97 -5.30
C LYS A 366 -7.42 -33.92 -6.33
N HIS A 367 -8.46 -34.73 -6.13
CA HIS A 367 -9.71 -34.63 -6.88
C HIS A 367 -10.56 -33.48 -6.29
N GLY A 368 -10.70 -32.39 -7.06
CA GLY A 368 -11.44 -31.17 -6.72
C GLY A 368 -10.88 -29.99 -7.51
N ASN A 369 -11.65 -28.92 -7.70
CA ASN A 369 -11.40 -27.78 -8.62
C ASN A 369 -10.08 -26.96 -8.44
N ASN A 370 -9.05 -27.50 -7.80
CA ASN A 370 -7.71 -26.92 -7.74
C ASN A 370 -6.86 -27.35 -8.94
N THR A 371 -6.30 -26.36 -9.62
CA THR A 371 -5.39 -26.40 -10.78
C THR A 371 -4.02 -27.08 -10.51
N MET A 372 -3.87 -27.85 -9.43
CA MET A 372 -2.59 -28.47 -9.08
C MET A 372 -2.33 -29.74 -9.90
N LYS A 373 -1.28 -29.68 -10.72
CA LYS A 373 -0.82 -30.78 -11.56
C LYS A 373 0.22 -31.62 -10.82
N GLU A 374 0.32 -32.90 -11.16
CA GLU A 374 1.25 -33.86 -10.54
C GLU A 374 2.71 -33.41 -10.71
N ILE A 375 3.48 -33.45 -9.62
CA ILE A 375 4.90 -33.06 -9.59
C ILE A 375 5.72 -34.29 -9.23
N ILE A 376 6.80 -34.57 -9.97
CA ILE A 376 7.80 -35.59 -9.65
C ILE A 376 9.14 -34.88 -9.55
N THR A 377 9.83 -35.06 -8.43
CA THR A 377 11.12 -34.40 -8.15
C THR A 377 11.97 -35.28 -7.25
N GLU A 378 13.20 -34.87 -6.96
CA GLU A 378 14.09 -35.55 -6.00
C GLU A 378 13.79 -35.10 -4.57
N PHE A 379 14.18 -35.89 -3.56
CA PHE A 379 13.79 -35.62 -2.16
C PHE A 379 14.32 -34.27 -1.65
N HIS A 380 15.56 -33.93 -2.00
CA HIS A 380 16.15 -32.65 -1.61
C HIS A 380 15.38 -31.45 -2.21
N ASN A 381 14.96 -31.56 -3.48
CA ASN A 381 14.17 -30.54 -4.16
C ASN A 381 12.78 -30.39 -3.56
N PHE A 382 12.15 -31.50 -3.15
CA PHE A 382 10.89 -31.45 -2.39
C PHE A 382 11.05 -30.65 -1.09
N LEU A 383 12.11 -30.92 -0.32
CA LEU A 383 12.38 -30.24 0.94
C LEU A 383 12.65 -28.74 0.70
N GLU A 384 13.46 -28.41 -0.31
CA GLU A 384 13.73 -27.01 -0.68
C GLU A 384 12.45 -26.30 -1.13
N LEU A 385 11.64 -26.90 -2.00
CA LEU A 385 10.35 -26.33 -2.42
C LEU A 385 9.50 -26.05 -1.18
N TRP A 386 9.38 -26.99 -0.25
CA TRP A 386 8.59 -26.75 0.95
C TRP A 386 9.12 -25.59 1.78
N VAL A 387 10.42 -25.55 2.06
CA VAL A 387 11.04 -24.46 2.82
C VAL A 387 10.90 -23.11 2.09
N ILE A 388 11.06 -23.10 0.77
CA ILE A 388 10.91 -21.93 -0.11
C ILE A 388 9.48 -21.40 -0.09
N TYR A 389 8.50 -22.28 -0.17
CA TYR A 389 7.10 -21.88 -0.25
C TYR A 389 6.59 -21.47 1.14
N LEU A 390 7.08 -22.09 2.23
CA LEU A 390 6.64 -21.78 3.58
C LEU A 390 7.22 -20.47 4.15
N LEU A 391 8.36 -19.98 3.62
CA LEU A 391 9.05 -18.73 4.02
C LEU A 391 8.80 -17.58 3.01
#